data_AF-W1WVR4-F1
#
_entry.id   AF-W1WVR4-F1
#
_cell.length_a   1.000
_cell.length_b   1.000
_cell.length_c   1.000
_cell.angle_alpha   90.00
_cell.angle_beta   90.00
_cell.angle_gamma   90.00
#
_symmetry.space_group_name_H-M   'P 1'
#
loop_
_entity.id
_entity.type
_entity.pdbx_description
1 polymer ?
#
loop_
_entity_poly.entity_id
_entity_poly.type
_entity_poly.pdbx_seq_one_letter_code
_entity_poly.pdbx_strand_id
1 'polypeptide(L)'
;MKLHHRMLRHFIAASVIVLTSSFLIFELVASDRAMSAYLRYIVQRADSSFLYDKYQNQSIAAHVMRALAAEQSEVSPEQRRTICEAFESANNTHGLNLTAHKYPGLRGTLQTASTDCDTIVEAAALLPAFDQ
;
A
#
# COMPACT_ATOMS: atom_id res chain seq x y z
N MET A 1 -77.64 15.91 -4.17
CA MET A 1 -76.36 16.16 -4.91
C MET A 1 -75.14 16.51 -4.03
N LYS A 2 -75.24 16.79 -2.71
CA LYS A 2 -74.07 17.15 -1.87
C LYS A 2 -73.17 15.98 -1.42
N LEU A 3 -73.67 14.75 -1.42
CA LEU A 3 -72.95 13.56 -0.90
C LEU A 3 -71.87 13.05 -1.88
N HIS A 4 -72.17 13.07 -3.18
CA HIS A 4 -71.29 12.59 -4.24
C HIS A 4 -69.97 13.39 -4.32
N HIS A 5 -70.03 14.69 -4.05
CA HIS A 5 -68.85 15.55 -4.13
C HIS A 5 -67.87 15.35 -2.96
N ARG A 6 -68.37 14.97 -1.77
CA ARG A 6 -67.53 14.63 -0.61
C ARG A 6 -66.83 13.27 -0.80
N MET A 7 -67.57 12.27 -1.26
CA MET A 7 -67.03 10.94 -1.56
C MET A 7 -65.91 11.01 -2.62
N LEU A 8 -66.12 11.77 -3.70
CA LEU A 8 -65.12 11.97 -4.74
C LEU A 8 -63.83 12.63 -4.20
N ARG A 9 -63.96 13.61 -3.31
CA ARG A 9 -62.80 14.30 -2.70
C ARG A 9 -61.98 13.37 -1.81
N HIS A 10 -62.64 12.49 -1.04
CA HIS A 10 -61.95 11.50 -0.23
C HIS A 10 -61.29 10.42 -1.08
N PHE A 11 -61.90 10.02 -2.19
CA PHE A 11 -61.31 9.07 -3.13
C PHE A 11 -60.03 9.61 -3.76
N ILE A 12 -60.03 10.87 -4.21
CA ILE A 12 -58.83 11.53 -4.76
C ILE A 12 -57.75 11.71 -3.68
N ALA A 13 -58.13 12.10 -2.47
CA ALA A 13 -57.16 12.24 -1.38
C ALA A 13 -56.51 10.89 -1.01
N ALA A 14 -57.30 9.83 -0.91
CA ALA A 14 -56.81 8.49 -0.62
C ALA A 14 -55.90 7.96 -1.74
N SER A 15 -56.27 8.18 -3.01
CA SER A 15 -55.45 7.73 -4.15
C SER A 15 -54.11 8.45 -4.20
N VAL A 16 -54.07 9.76 -3.96
CA VAL A 16 -52.82 10.53 -3.89
C VAL A 16 -51.93 10.02 -2.76
N ILE A 17 -52.49 9.79 -1.56
CA ILE A 17 -51.71 9.29 -0.42
C ILE A 17 -51.13 7.91 -0.70
N VAL A 18 -51.92 7.01 -1.29
CA VAL A 18 -51.45 5.65 -1.61
C VAL A 18 -50.37 5.71 -2.68
N LEU A 19 -50.55 6.53 -3.73
CA LEU A 19 -49.57 6.66 -4.81
C LEU A 19 -48.25 7.27 -4.32
N THR A 20 -48.30 8.35 -3.54
CA THR A 20 -47.08 8.99 -3.02
C THR A 20 -46.38 8.09 -2.02
N SER A 21 -47.11 7.42 -1.12
CA SER A 21 -46.52 6.50 -0.15
C SER A 21 -45.87 5.30 -0.86
N SER A 22 -46.51 4.75 -1.89
CA SER A 22 -45.97 3.63 -2.67
C SER A 22 -44.71 4.03 -3.43
N PHE A 23 -44.69 5.22 -4.04
CA PHE A 23 -43.52 5.75 -4.71
C PHE A 23 -42.35 5.97 -3.74
N LEU A 24 -42.60 6.57 -2.57
CA LEU A 24 -41.57 6.78 -1.55
C LEU A 24 -40.98 5.47 -1.04
N ILE A 25 -41.81 4.45 -0.80
CA ILE A 25 -41.35 3.13 -0.37
C ILE A 25 -40.48 2.48 -1.47
N PHE A 26 -40.91 2.59 -2.74
CA PHE A 26 -40.14 2.05 -3.86
C PHE A 26 -38.76 2.69 -3.97
N GLU A 27 -38.68 4.02 -3.96
CA GLU A 27 -37.41 4.76 -4.03
C GLU A 27 -36.51 4.42 -2.84
N LEU A 28 -37.08 4.29 -1.63
CA LEU A 28 -36.31 3.94 -0.44
C LEU A 28 -35.71 2.53 -0.53
N VAL A 29 -36.49 1.54 -0.99
CA VAL A 29 -35.98 0.18 -1.21
C VAL A 29 -34.94 0.12 -2.32
N ALA A 30 -35.14 0.87 -3.42
CA ALA A 30 -34.18 0.94 -4.51
C ALA A 30 -32.86 1.58 -4.05
N SER A 31 -32.95 2.68 -3.29
CA SER A 31 -31.80 3.37 -2.71
C SER A 31 -31.03 2.50 -1.73
N ASP A 32 -31.73 1.79 -0.84
CA ASP A 32 -31.10 0.88 0.13
C ASP A 32 -30.34 -0.26 -0.57
N ARG A 33 -30.93 -0.85 -1.63
CA ARG A 33 -30.27 -1.88 -2.43
C ARG A 33 -29.02 -1.35 -3.15
N ALA A 34 -29.12 -0.16 -3.74
CA ALA A 34 -27.99 0.48 -4.42
C ALA A 34 -26.86 0.82 -3.44
N MET A 35 -27.20 1.39 -2.28
CA MET A 35 -26.26 1.72 -1.22
C MET A 35 -25.58 0.47 -0.67
N SER A 36 -26.34 -0.60 -0.40
CA SER A 36 -25.81 -1.87 0.09
C SER A 36 -24.83 -2.53 -0.89
N ALA A 37 -25.11 -2.44 -2.20
CA ALA A 37 -24.20 -2.94 -3.22
C ALA A 37 -22.91 -2.13 -3.27
N TYR A 38 -23.02 -0.79 -3.21
CA TYR A 38 -21.86 0.10 -3.20
C TYR A 38 -20.99 -0.09 -1.96
N LEU A 39 -21.60 -0.19 -0.77
CA LEU A 39 -20.88 -0.40 0.48
C LEU A 39 -20.15 -1.75 0.49
N ARG A 40 -20.80 -2.82 -0.03
CA ARG A 40 -20.14 -4.13 -0.20
C ARG A 40 -18.93 -4.05 -1.13
N TYR A 41 -19.04 -3.30 -2.23
CA TYR A 41 -17.92 -3.08 -3.14
C TYR A 41 -16.74 -2.35 -2.47
N ILE A 42 -17.03 -1.29 -1.70
CA ILE A 42 -16.00 -0.56 -0.95
C ILE A 42 -15.30 -1.48 0.05
N VAL A 43 -16.06 -2.22 0.86
CA VAL A 43 -15.49 -3.12 1.88
C VAL A 43 -14.61 -4.18 1.23
N GLN A 44 -15.09 -4.83 0.16
CA GLN A 44 -14.28 -5.83 -0.55
C GLN A 44 -12.99 -5.26 -1.13
N ARG A 45 -13.03 -4.04 -1.66
CA ARG A 45 -11.86 -3.38 -2.24
C ARG A 45 -10.90 -2.86 -1.17
N ALA A 46 -11.42 -2.43 -0.02
CA ALA A 46 -10.62 -2.04 1.13
C ALA A 46 -9.92 -3.26 1.75
N ASP A 47 -10.64 -4.36 1.93
CA ASP A 47 -10.07 -5.61 2.44
C ASP A 47 -9.01 -6.17 1.48
N SER A 48 -9.26 -6.15 0.17
CA SER A 48 -8.26 -6.63 -0.80
C SER A 48 -7.02 -5.74 -0.87
N SER A 49 -7.18 -4.42 -0.79
CA SER A 49 -6.05 -3.49 -0.73
C SER A 49 -5.24 -3.70 0.55
N PHE A 50 -5.91 -3.79 1.70
CA PHE A 50 -5.24 -4.01 2.98
C PHE A 50 -4.50 -5.35 3.04
N LEU A 51 -5.13 -6.42 2.52
CA LEU A 51 -4.50 -7.73 2.43
C LEU A 51 -3.32 -7.75 1.46
N TYR A 52 -3.39 -7.00 0.36
CA TYR A 52 -2.30 -6.88 -0.60
C TYR A 52 -1.07 -6.19 0.04
N ASP A 53 -1.27 -5.05 0.70
CA ASP A 53 -0.19 -4.34 1.40
C ASP A 53 0.41 -5.20 2.52
N LYS A 54 -0.44 -5.92 3.28
CA LYS A 54 0.02 -6.85 4.31
C LYS A 54 0.85 -7.99 3.70
N TYR A 55 0.40 -8.57 2.60
CA TYR A 55 1.14 -9.64 1.91
C TYR A 55 2.49 -9.14 1.40
N GLN A 56 2.54 -7.97 0.77
CA GLN A 56 3.78 -7.36 0.30
C GLN A 56 4.77 -7.13 1.44
N ASN A 57 4.31 -6.57 2.55
CA ASN A 57 5.15 -6.35 3.73
C ASN A 57 5.65 -7.66 4.34
N GLN A 58 4.80 -8.70 4.39
CA GLN A 58 5.20 -10.03 4.85
C GLN A 58 6.19 -10.70 3.91
N SER A 59 6.04 -10.54 2.59
CA SER A 59 6.97 -11.09 1.61
C SER A 59 8.33 -10.41 1.67
N ILE A 60 8.36 -9.08 1.83
CA ILE A 60 9.60 -8.32 2.01
C ILE A 60 10.30 -8.77 3.30
N ALA A 61 9.57 -8.83 4.43
CA ALA A 61 10.12 -9.27 5.70
C ALA A 61 10.67 -10.71 5.60
N ALA A 62 9.93 -11.63 4.98
CA ALA A 62 10.39 -13.01 4.78
C ALA A 62 11.62 -13.09 3.86
N HIS A 63 11.70 -12.25 2.82
CA HIS A 63 12.86 -12.17 1.94
C HIS A 63 14.10 -11.69 2.70
N VAL A 64 13.99 -10.56 3.42
CA VAL A 64 15.08 -10.00 4.24
C VAL A 64 15.54 -11.01 5.29
N MET A 65 14.61 -11.66 5.99
CA MET A 65 14.95 -12.68 6.99
C MET A 65 15.69 -13.87 6.38
N ARG A 66 15.30 -14.33 5.17
CA ARG A 66 16.04 -15.39 4.48
C ARG A 66 17.42 -14.94 4.01
N ALA A 67 17.54 -13.73 3.48
CA ALA A 67 18.82 -13.20 3.03
C ALA A 67 19.82 -13.04 4.19
N LEU A 68 19.33 -12.64 5.38
CA LEU A 68 20.16 -12.49 6.57
C LEU A 68 20.47 -13.84 7.25
N ALA A 69 19.58 -14.83 7.13
CA ALA A 69 19.75 -16.17 7.71
C ALA A 69 20.55 -17.13 6.80
N ALA A 70 20.67 -16.83 5.50
CA ALA A 70 21.56 -17.56 4.62
C ALA A 70 23.01 -17.38 5.13
N GLU A 71 23.76 -18.48 5.27
CA GLU A 71 25.17 -18.42 5.61
C GLU A 71 25.88 -17.45 4.67
N GLN A 72 26.45 -16.38 5.24
CA GLN A 72 27.22 -15.41 4.49
C GLN A 72 28.42 -16.14 3.90
N SER A 73 28.39 -16.36 2.59
CA SER A 73 29.58 -16.79 1.87
C SER A 73 30.62 -15.69 2.02
N GLU A 74 31.85 -16.05 2.42
CA GLU A 74 32.94 -15.08 2.57
C GLU A 74 32.98 -14.16 1.35
N VAL A 75 32.98 -12.84 1.60
CA VAL A 75 33.02 -11.85 0.52
C VAL A 75 34.29 -12.08 -0.28
N SER A 76 34.14 -12.38 -1.57
CA SER A 76 35.29 -12.64 -2.43
C SER A 76 36.24 -11.43 -2.41
N PRO A 77 37.56 -11.64 -2.53
CA PRO A 77 38.53 -10.55 -2.49
C PRO A 77 38.32 -9.53 -3.62
N GLU A 78 37.76 -9.96 -4.76
CA GLU A 78 37.38 -9.07 -5.85
C GLU A 78 36.20 -8.18 -5.46
N GLN A 79 35.17 -8.75 -4.85
CA GLN A 79 33.97 -8.01 -4.43
C GLN A 79 34.28 -7.02 -3.30
N ARG A 80 35.16 -7.39 -2.37
CA ARG A 80 35.70 -6.48 -1.35
C ARG A 80 36.39 -5.27 -1.97
N ARG A 81 37.23 -5.47 -2.99
CA ARG A 81 37.89 -4.36 -3.71
C ARG A 81 36.86 -3.45 -4.38
N THR A 82 35.89 -4.01 -5.10
CA THR A 82 34.85 -3.23 -5.77
C THR A 82 34.04 -2.36 -4.81
N ILE A 83 33.69 -2.90 -3.63
CA ILE A 83 32.97 -2.15 -2.59
C ILE A 83 33.83 -1.00 -2.05
N CYS A 84 35.10 -1.26 -1.74
CA CYS A 84 35.99 -0.23 -1.20
C CYS A 84 36.44 0.81 -2.22
N GLU A 85 36.54 0.47 -3.50
CA GLU A 85 36.77 1.44 -4.58
C GLU A 85 35.58 2.38 -4.76
N ALA A 86 34.36 1.89 -4.50
CA ALA A 86 33.14 2.69 -4.52
C ALA A 86 32.89 3.45 -3.19
N PHE A 87 33.70 3.26 -2.15
CA PHE A 87 33.54 3.91 -0.86
C PHE A 87 34.02 5.36 -0.92
N GLU A 88 33.07 6.28 -0.75
CA GLU A 88 33.28 7.71 -0.85
C GLU A 88 33.34 8.37 0.54
N SER A 89 34.02 9.51 0.60
CA SER A 89 33.98 10.44 1.72
C SER A 89 33.58 11.82 1.22
N ALA A 90 32.56 12.41 1.84
CA ALA A 90 32.09 13.75 1.55
C ALA A 90 31.75 14.47 2.86
N ASN A 91 32.34 15.65 3.10
CA ASN A 91 32.07 16.49 4.28
C ASN A 91 32.07 15.71 5.61
N ASN A 92 33.12 14.92 5.86
CA ASN A 92 33.26 14.11 7.07
C ASN A 92 32.20 13.00 7.24
N THR A 93 31.48 12.66 6.16
CA THR A 93 30.55 11.53 6.07
C THR A 93 31.13 10.50 5.12
N HIS A 94 31.13 9.24 5.52
CA HIS A 94 31.67 8.14 4.71
C HIS A 94 30.54 7.24 4.24
N GLY A 95 30.70 6.55 3.11
CA GLY A 95 29.59 5.79 2.57
C GLY A 95 29.69 5.34 1.12
N LEU A 96 28.58 4.79 0.62
CA LEU A 96 28.42 4.41 -0.78
C LEU A 96 27.41 5.34 -1.45
N ASN A 97 27.66 5.69 -2.70
CA ASN A 97 26.79 6.56 -3.52
C ASN A 97 26.49 7.94 -2.91
N LEU A 98 27.44 8.55 -2.20
CA LEU A 98 27.22 9.84 -1.52
C LEU A 98 27.09 11.01 -2.50
N THR A 99 27.94 11.03 -3.51
CA THR A 99 28.01 12.13 -4.49
C THR A 99 27.68 11.68 -5.91
N ALA A 100 28.10 10.47 -6.26
CA ALA A 100 27.80 9.85 -7.55
C ALA A 100 27.39 8.40 -7.34
N HIS A 101 26.51 7.89 -8.20
CA HIS A 101 26.01 6.52 -8.15
C HIS A 101 27.05 5.52 -8.69
N LYS A 102 28.13 5.30 -7.94
CA LYS A 102 29.27 4.45 -8.33
C LYS A 102 29.08 2.97 -8.00
N TYR A 103 28.25 2.64 -7.01
CA TYR A 103 27.97 1.27 -6.60
C TYR A 103 26.57 0.85 -7.10
N PRO A 104 26.48 0.02 -8.15
CA PRO A 104 25.19 -0.37 -8.74
C PRO A 104 24.38 -1.33 -7.86
N GLY A 105 25.01 -1.98 -6.88
CA GLY A 105 24.33 -2.88 -5.93
C GLY A 105 23.49 -2.14 -4.87
N LEU A 106 23.47 -0.81 -4.88
CA LEU A 106 22.69 0.03 -3.99
C LEU A 106 22.04 1.14 -4.82
N ARG A 107 20.72 1.18 -4.95
CA ARG A 107 19.96 2.26 -5.61
C ARG A 107 20.00 3.57 -4.84
N GLY A 108 20.09 3.48 -3.51
CA GLY A 108 20.16 4.62 -2.60
C GLY A 108 21.57 5.09 -2.26
N THR A 109 21.65 5.83 -1.16
CA THR A 109 22.90 6.28 -0.54
C THR A 109 23.06 5.57 0.80
N LEU A 110 24.25 5.04 1.08
CA LEU A 110 24.57 4.49 2.40
C LEU A 110 25.56 5.42 3.08
N GLN A 111 25.24 5.84 4.30
CA GLN A 111 26.09 6.69 5.12
C GLN A 111 26.53 5.91 6.36
N THR A 112 27.78 6.07 6.75
CA THR A 112 28.37 5.48 7.94
C THR A 112 29.31 6.46 8.62
N ALA A 113 29.45 6.32 9.93
CA ALA A 113 30.44 7.03 10.72
C ALA A 113 31.81 6.35 10.68
N SER A 114 31.89 5.10 10.20
CA SER A 114 33.15 4.38 10.06
C SER A 114 33.95 4.94 8.89
N THR A 115 35.22 5.23 9.12
CA THR A 115 36.17 5.66 8.08
C THR A 115 36.82 4.48 7.36
N ASP A 116 36.73 3.27 7.94
CA ASP A 116 37.39 2.08 7.44
C ASP A 116 36.41 1.20 6.66
N CYS A 117 36.72 0.98 5.38
CA CYS A 117 35.90 0.15 4.50
C CYS A 117 35.88 -1.32 4.96
N ASP A 118 36.99 -1.87 5.46
CA ASP A 118 37.07 -3.29 5.81
C ASP A 118 36.06 -3.67 6.90
N THR A 119 35.73 -2.73 7.79
CA THR A 119 34.74 -2.92 8.86
C THR A 119 33.29 -3.00 8.36
N ILE A 120 33.01 -2.53 7.14
CA ILE A 120 31.66 -2.45 6.59
C ILE A 120 31.46 -3.32 5.34
N VAL A 121 32.50 -3.90 4.75
CA VAL A 121 32.42 -4.68 3.50
C VAL A 121 31.41 -5.83 3.59
N GLU A 122 31.41 -6.56 4.70
CA GLU A 122 30.50 -7.70 4.91
C GLU A 122 29.05 -7.23 4.99
N ALA A 123 28.79 -6.15 5.72
CA ALA A 123 27.46 -5.53 5.78
C ALA A 123 27.05 -4.91 4.44
N ALA A 124 28.00 -4.32 3.71
CA ALA A 124 27.76 -3.71 2.40
C ALA A 124 27.39 -4.76 1.34
N ALA A 125 27.95 -5.97 1.43
CA ALA A 125 27.61 -7.09 0.56
C ALA A 125 26.14 -7.56 0.72
N LEU A 126 25.50 -7.25 1.84
CA LEU A 126 24.09 -7.59 2.11
C LEU A 126 23.10 -6.53 1.62
N LEU A 127 23.57 -5.33 1.24
CA LEU A 127 22.70 -4.23 0.78
C LEU A 127 21.77 -4.59 -0.38
N PRO A 128 22.20 -5.39 -1.39
CA PRO A 128 21.31 -5.79 -2.48
C PRO A 128 20.07 -6.57 -2.02
N ALA A 129 20.08 -7.17 -0.82
CA ALA A 129 18.92 -7.86 -0.27
C ALA A 129 17.78 -6.92 0.13
N PHE A 130 18.08 -5.63 0.32
CA PHE A 130 17.14 -4.59 0.70
C PHE A 130 16.61 -3.78 -0.50
N ASP A 131 17.24 -3.89 -1.67
CA ASP A 131 17.05 -2.98 -2.82
C ASP A 131 16.43 -3.67 -4.06
N GLN A 132 15.67 -4.76 -3.84
CA GLN A 132 14.90 -5.48 -4.90
C GLN A 132 13.61 -4.78 -5.30
#